data_AF-A0A7C4VWB8-F1
#
_entry.id   AF-A0A7C4VWB8-F1
#
_cell.length_a   1.000
_cell.length_b   1.000
_cell.length_c   1.000
_cell.angle_alpha   90.00
_cell.angle_beta   90.00
_cell.angle_gamma   90.00
#
_symmetry.space_group_name_H-M   'P 1'
#
loop_
_entity.id
_entity.type
_entity.pdbx_description
1 polymer ?
#
loop_
_entity_poly.entity_id
_entity_poly.type
_entity_poly.pdbx_seq_one_letter_code
_entity_poly.pdbx_strand_id
1 'polypeptide(L)'
;MHKCFVFVITLAILMLITYSIVIEPNFIITTTYVNVSIKNLPESFNGFRIVHITDLHFGSLGLPIKYDYVLEKVRTLRPDLIAITGDLVSNEESTREALDFINKLSKISDVYIVFGNWDPWNAFNLGEFEAAINKSRIHVLLNENIAIYRNGSFIYIAGVDDPYSGRDDLESALRNIKEGSVVVLLAHSPQIIDKCIGKVDLVLSGHTHGG
;
A
#
# COMPACT_ATOMS: atom_id res chain seq x y z
N MET A 1 6.14 -41.26 -34.69
CA MET A 1 6.53 -40.81 -33.33
C MET A 1 6.78 -39.29 -33.26
N HIS A 2 7.56 -38.70 -34.17
CA HIS A 2 7.92 -37.28 -34.12
C HIS A 2 6.73 -36.30 -34.11
N LYS A 3 5.68 -36.53 -34.90
CA LYS A 3 4.48 -35.66 -34.97
C LYS A 3 3.65 -35.67 -33.68
N CYS A 4 3.56 -36.82 -33.01
CA CYS A 4 2.84 -36.95 -31.74
C CYS A 4 3.58 -36.23 -30.61
N PHE A 5 4.91 -36.32 -30.60
CA PHE A 5 5.76 -35.59 -29.66
C PHE A 5 5.65 -34.07 -29.80
N VAL A 6 5.69 -33.54 -31.04
CA VAL A 6 5.50 -32.11 -31.30
C VAL A 6 4.11 -31.64 -30.85
N PHE A 7 3.06 -32.41 -31.14
CA PHE A 7 1.70 -32.08 -30.72
C PHE A 7 1.54 -31.95 -29.20
N VAL A 8 2.12 -32.88 -28.43
CA VAL A 8 2.07 -32.85 -26.96
C VAL A 8 2.79 -31.63 -26.39
N ILE A 9 3.96 -31.27 -26.93
CA ILE A 9 4.70 -30.06 -26.50
C ILE A 9 3.90 -28.79 -26.80
N THR A 10 3.35 -28.69 -28.00
CA THR A 10 2.53 -27.52 -28.38
C THR A 10 1.33 -27.37 -27.45
N LEU A 11 0.65 -28.48 -27.10
CA LEU A 11 -0.47 -28.45 -26.18
C LEU A 11 -0.06 -28.02 -24.77
N ALA A 12 1.08 -28.53 -24.26
CA ALA A 12 1.60 -28.15 -22.95
C ALA A 12 1.96 -26.66 -22.87
N ILE A 13 2.60 -26.11 -23.91
CA ILE A 13 2.91 -24.68 -24.00
C ILE A 13 1.60 -23.86 -24.02
N LEU A 14 0.61 -24.27 -24.81
CA LEU A 14 -0.68 -23.57 -24.87
C LEU A 14 -1.40 -23.59 -23.52
N MET A 15 -1.34 -24.71 -22.80
CA MET A 15 -1.90 -24.81 -21.44
C MET A 15 -1.17 -23.91 -20.44
N LEU A 16 0.17 -23.83 -20.50
CA LEU A 16 0.96 -22.93 -19.64
C LEU A 16 0.65 -21.46 -19.93
N ILE A 17 0.61 -21.06 -21.21
CA ILE A 17 0.22 -19.70 -21.61
C ILE A 17 -1.20 -19.38 -21.14
N THR A 18 -2.13 -20.31 -21.32
CA THR A 18 -3.52 -20.12 -20.85
C THR A 18 -3.59 -20.00 -19.34
N TYR A 19 -2.84 -20.82 -18.61
CA TYR A 19 -2.78 -20.75 -17.15
C TYR A 19 -2.22 -19.40 -16.68
N SER A 20 -1.07 -18.98 -17.22
CA SER A 20 -0.40 -17.74 -16.83
C SER A 20 -1.16 -16.46 -17.23
N ILE A 21 -1.93 -16.47 -18.32
CA ILE A 21 -2.66 -15.28 -18.79
C ILE A 21 -4.09 -15.24 -18.25
N VAL A 22 -4.75 -16.40 -18.11
CA VAL A 22 -6.19 -16.47 -17.82
C VAL A 22 -6.48 -16.96 -16.42
N ILE A 23 -5.72 -17.92 -15.88
CA ILE A 23 -6.05 -18.57 -14.61
C ILE A 23 -5.34 -17.84 -13.47
N GLU A 24 -4.02 -17.89 -13.40
CA GLU A 24 -3.24 -17.33 -12.29
C GLU A 24 -3.62 -15.86 -11.97
N PRO A 25 -3.70 -14.93 -12.95
CA PRO A 25 -4.11 -13.55 -12.68
C PRO A 25 -5.52 -13.39 -12.09
N ASN A 26 -6.41 -14.33 -12.40
CA ASN A 26 -7.80 -14.28 -11.97
C ASN A 26 -8.05 -14.96 -10.62
N PHE A 27 -7.08 -15.75 -10.13
CA PHE A 27 -7.23 -16.62 -8.96
C PHE A 27 -6.67 -16.04 -7.66
N ILE A 28 -5.81 -15.01 -7.69
CA ILE A 28 -5.01 -14.63 -6.50
C ILE A 28 -5.33 -13.20 -6.06
N ILE A 29 -6.52 -13.00 -5.46
CA ILE A 29 -6.67 -11.96 -4.45
C ILE A 29 -6.80 -12.68 -3.12
N THR A 30 -5.66 -12.90 -2.47
CA THR A 30 -5.59 -13.51 -1.14
C THR A 30 -5.52 -12.42 -0.09
N THR A 31 -6.14 -12.65 1.07
CA THR A 31 -6.00 -11.78 2.23
C THR A 31 -5.16 -12.49 3.28
N THR A 32 -4.01 -11.92 3.60
CA THR A 32 -3.14 -12.38 4.68
C THR A 32 -3.48 -11.62 5.96
N TYR A 33 -3.63 -12.35 7.06
CA TYR A 33 -3.87 -11.75 8.38
C TYR A 33 -2.59 -11.87 9.22
N VAL A 34 -2.03 -10.74 9.63
CA VAL A 34 -0.85 -10.68 10.50
C VAL A 34 -1.28 -10.06 11.84
N ASN A 35 -1.16 -10.83 12.92
CA ASN A 35 -1.38 -10.31 14.27
C ASN A 35 -0.05 -9.79 14.82
N VAL A 36 0.04 -8.48 15.08
CA VAL A 36 1.24 -7.83 15.60
C VAL A 36 1.01 -7.50 17.07
N SER A 37 1.94 -7.92 17.94
CA SER A 37 1.93 -7.56 19.37
C SER A 37 2.93 -6.44 19.62
N ILE A 38 2.44 -5.27 20.04
CA ILE A 38 3.26 -4.09 20.37
C ILE A 38 3.24 -3.90 21.89
N LYS A 39 4.44 -3.81 22.50
CA LYS A 39 4.62 -3.84 23.97
C LYS A 39 3.84 -2.75 24.71
N ASN A 40 3.77 -1.55 24.15
CA ASN A 40 3.16 -0.38 24.77
C ASN A 40 1.88 0.09 24.05
N LEU A 41 1.20 -0.81 23.34
CA LEU A 41 -0.03 -0.47 22.64
C LEU A 41 -1.11 -0.02 23.64
N PRO A 42 -1.69 1.18 23.49
CA PRO A 42 -2.78 1.60 24.35
C PRO A 42 -3.96 0.63 24.22
N GLU A 43 -4.64 0.32 25.32
CA GLU A 43 -5.71 -0.68 25.34
C GLU A 43 -6.86 -0.34 24.36
N SER A 44 -7.13 0.95 24.13
CA SER A 44 -8.14 1.38 23.16
C SER A 44 -7.82 1.04 21.70
N PHE A 45 -6.56 0.71 21.40
CA PHE A 45 -6.07 0.24 20.11
C PHE A 45 -5.95 -1.29 20.04
N ASN A 46 -6.34 -2.02 21.08
CA ASN A 46 -6.40 -3.47 20.98
C ASN A 46 -7.42 -3.89 19.92
N GLY A 47 -6.98 -4.74 18.97
CA GLY A 47 -7.77 -5.12 17.81
C GLY A 47 -7.92 -4.03 16.74
N PHE A 48 -7.10 -2.97 16.79
CA PHE A 48 -7.04 -1.96 15.73
C PHE A 48 -6.60 -2.60 14.41
N ARG A 49 -7.36 -2.36 13.33
CA ARG A 49 -7.15 -3.01 12.03
C ARG A 49 -6.61 -2.04 11.01
N ILE A 50 -5.40 -2.30 10.55
CA ILE A 50 -4.80 -1.63 9.39
C ILE A 50 -4.92 -2.57 8.20
N VAL A 51 -5.58 -2.10 7.14
CA VAL A 51 -5.50 -2.76 5.83
C VAL A 51 -4.35 -2.11 5.07
N HIS A 52 -3.32 -2.91 4.78
CA HIS A 52 -2.14 -2.49 4.04
C HIS A 52 -2.26 -2.93 2.58
N ILE A 53 -2.14 -1.96 1.67
CA ILE A 53 -2.18 -2.12 0.22
C ILE A 53 -0.93 -1.47 -0.35
N THR A 54 -0.32 -2.04 -1.38
CA THR A 54 0.91 -1.50 -1.96
C THR A 54 1.04 -1.92 -3.41
N ASP A 55 1.88 -1.22 -4.18
CA ASP A 55 2.33 -1.61 -5.52
C ASP A 55 1.14 -1.88 -6.47
N LEU A 56 0.19 -0.94 -6.50
CA LEU A 56 -1.03 -1.05 -7.30
C LEU A 56 -0.78 -0.90 -8.80
N HIS A 57 0.25 -0.12 -9.18
CA HIS A 57 0.72 0.06 -10.55
C HIS A 57 -0.40 0.28 -11.58
N PHE A 58 -1.32 1.21 -11.30
CA PHE A 58 -2.34 1.64 -12.25
C PHE A 58 -1.69 2.00 -13.59
N GLY A 59 -2.18 1.40 -14.68
CA GLY A 59 -1.62 1.59 -16.01
C GLY A 59 -0.56 0.57 -16.46
N SER A 60 -0.18 -0.40 -15.63
CA SER A 60 0.68 -1.51 -16.05
C SER A 60 -0.07 -2.46 -17.01
N LEU A 61 0.66 -3.03 -17.98
CA LEU A 61 0.11 -3.81 -19.10
C LEU A 61 -0.66 -5.06 -18.63
N GLY A 62 -1.97 -5.08 -18.92
CA GLY A 62 -2.61 -6.27 -19.50
C GLY A 62 -3.62 -7.03 -18.65
N LEU A 63 -3.83 -6.68 -17.38
CA LEU A 63 -4.84 -7.36 -16.56
C LEU A 63 -5.77 -6.33 -15.90
N PRO A 64 -7.09 -6.41 -16.12
CA PRO A 64 -8.03 -5.57 -15.40
C PRO A 64 -7.94 -5.95 -13.92
N ILE A 65 -7.23 -5.14 -13.13
CA ILE A 65 -7.23 -5.31 -11.69
C ILE A 65 -8.69 -5.23 -11.26
N LYS A 66 -9.15 -6.23 -10.50
CA LYS A 66 -10.53 -6.30 -10.01
C LYS A 66 -10.70 -5.35 -8.82
N TYR A 67 -10.52 -4.05 -9.06
CA TYR A 67 -10.56 -3.01 -8.02
C TYR A 67 -11.86 -3.07 -7.21
N ASP A 68 -12.99 -3.32 -7.86
CA ASP A 68 -14.27 -3.48 -7.17
C ASP A 68 -14.26 -4.70 -6.22
N TYR A 69 -13.61 -5.81 -6.59
CA TYR A 69 -13.41 -6.94 -5.69
C TYR A 69 -12.50 -6.58 -4.51
N VAL A 70 -11.40 -5.85 -4.75
CA VAL A 70 -10.52 -5.36 -3.68
C VAL A 70 -11.31 -4.45 -2.74
N LEU A 71 -12.11 -3.51 -3.25
CA LEU A 71 -12.95 -2.63 -2.45
C LEU A 71 -13.95 -3.40 -1.60
N GLU A 72 -14.64 -4.38 -2.16
CA GLU A 72 -15.54 -5.26 -1.39
C GLU A 72 -14.75 -5.99 -0.31
N LYS A 73 -13.59 -6.55 -0.64
CA LYS A 73 -12.76 -7.27 0.33
C LYS A 73 -12.32 -6.36 1.47
N VAL A 74 -11.78 -5.19 1.18
CA VAL A 74 -11.40 -4.17 2.17
C VAL A 74 -12.59 -3.80 3.06
N ARG A 75 -13.78 -3.60 2.47
CA ARG A 75 -15.00 -3.32 3.24
C ARG A 75 -15.34 -4.44 4.22
N THR A 76 -15.22 -5.70 3.81
CA THR A 76 -15.50 -6.85 4.70
C THR A 76 -14.52 -6.96 5.87
N LEU A 77 -13.28 -6.46 5.72
CA LEU A 77 -12.26 -6.47 6.78
C LEU A 77 -12.55 -5.46 7.90
N ARG A 78 -13.38 -4.45 7.61
CA ARG A 78 -13.74 -3.36 8.53
C ARG A 78 -12.48 -2.68 9.10
N PRO A 79 -11.63 -2.09 8.25
CA PRO A 79 -10.43 -1.40 8.69
C PRO A 79 -10.78 -0.22 9.59
N ASP A 80 -9.95 0.00 10.61
CA ASP A 80 -9.89 1.29 11.29
C ASP A 80 -9.05 2.29 10.48
N LEU A 81 -8.09 1.79 9.69
CA LEU A 81 -7.20 2.58 8.85
C LEU A 81 -6.82 1.82 7.58
N ILE A 82 -6.65 2.53 6.47
CA ILE A 82 -6.09 1.98 5.22
C ILE A 82 -4.74 2.63 4.96
N ALA A 83 -3.69 1.83 4.80
CA ALA A 83 -2.34 2.28 4.48
C ALA A 83 -2.00 1.88 3.04
N ILE A 84 -1.53 2.85 2.25
CA ILE A 84 -1.02 2.65 0.90
C ILE A 84 0.46 3.01 0.87
N THR A 85 1.34 2.04 0.61
CA THR A 85 2.79 2.24 0.69
C THR A 85 3.45 2.34 -0.69
N GLY A 86 2.94 3.24 -1.53
CA GLY A 86 3.57 3.60 -2.79
C GLY A 86 3.28 2.69 -3.98
N ASP A 87 3.91 3.06 -5.09
CA ASP A 87 3.74 2.53 -6.45
C ASP A 87 2.27 2.46 -6.86
N LEU A 88 1.60 3.60 -6.73
CA LEU A 88 0.22 3.79 -7.17
C LEU A 88 0.10 3.72 -8.69
N VAL A 89 0.92 4.46 -9.43
CA VAL A 89 0.78 4.59 -10.90
C VAL A 89 2.02 4.12 -11.63
N SER A 90 1.83 3.58 -12.85
CA SER A 90 2.92 3.27 -13.77
C SER A 90 3.05 4.30 -14.90
N ASN A 91 2.02 5.12 -15.11
CA ASN A 91 2.01 6.21 -16.09
C ASN A 91 1.02 7.30 -15.67
N GLU A 92 1.24 8.51 -16.20
CA GLU A 92 0.44 9.70 -15.86
C GLU A 92 -1.04 9.55 -16.22
N GLU A 93 -1.34 8.91 -17.36
CA GLU A 93 -2.70 8.71 -17.87
C GLU A 93 -3.58 7.90 -16.89
N SER A 94 -2.96 7.11 -16.02
CA SER A 94 -3.66 6.26 -15.05
C SER A 94 -3.87 6.94 -13.69
N THR A 95 -3.40 8.18 -13.51
CA THR A 95 -3.60 8.98 -12.28
C THR A 95 -5.07 9.03 -11.88
N ARG A 96 -5.95 9.32 -12.84
CA ARG A 96 -7.39 9.46 -12.57
C ARG A 96 -8.02 8.16 -12.07
N GLU A 97 -7.63 7.03 -12.64
CA GLU A 97 -8.12 5.72 -12.23
C GLU A 97 -7.67 5.38 -10.81
N ALA A 98 -6.40 5.64 -10.49
CA ALA A 98 -5.85 5.47 -9.15
C ALA A 98 -6.59 6.35 -8.12
N LEU A 99 -6.81 7.63 -8.46
CA LEU A 99 -7.54 8.56 -7.61
C LEU A 99 -8.99 8.12 -7.40
N ASP A 100 -9.68 7.63 -8.43
CA ASP A 100 -11.04 7.10 -8.29
C ASP A 100 -11.09 5.89 -7.34
N PHE A 101 -10.09 5.02 -7.40
CA PHE A 101 -9.96 3.91 -6.46
C PHE A 101 -9.71 4.37 -5.02
N ILE A 102 -8.74 5.28 -4.81
CA ILE A 102 -8.43 5.87 -3.50
C ILE A 102 -9.67 6.59 -2.93
N ASN A 103 -10.43 7.29 -3.78
CA ASN A 103 -11.68 7.94 -3.41
C ASN A 103 -12.78 6.96 -2.99
N LYS A 104 -12.79 5.74 -3.54
CA LYS A 104 -13.70 4.68 -3.09
C LYS A 104 -13.22 4.07 -1.77
N LEU A 105 -11.92 3.91 -1.56
CA LEU A 105 -11.33 3.46 -0.28
C LEU A 105 -11.60 4.45 0.86
N SER A 106 -11.51 5.75 0.61
CA SER A 106 -11.77 6.80 1.61
C SER A 106 -13.22 6.86 2.09
N LYS A 107 -14.15 6.23 1.36
CA LYS A 107 -15.54 6.01 1.82
C LYS A 107 -15.64 4.86 2.83
N ILE A 108 -14.63 3.99 2.93
CA ILE A 108 -14.57 2.86 3.86
C ILE A 108 -13.86 3.28 5.15
N SER A 109 -12.61 3.72 5.08
CA SER A 109 -11.87 4.29 6.22
C SER A 109 -10.91 5.40 5.76
N ASP A 110 -10.26 6.08 6.71
CA ASP A 110 -9.21 7.06 6.41
C ASP A 110 -8.03 6.35 5.72
N VAL A 111 -7.52 6.99 4.68
CA VAL A 111 -6.46 6.45 3.80
C VAL A 111 -5.19 7.26 4.00
N TYR A 112 -4.10 6.58 4.34
CA TYR A 112 -2.78 7.16 4.54
C TYR A 112 -1.84 6.63 3.46
N ILE A 113 -1.17 7.53 2.76
CA ILE A 113 -0.41 7.23 1.55
C ILE A 113 1.02 7.74 1.71
N VAL A 114 1.98 6.91 1.34
CA VAL A 114 3.35 7.33 1.02
C VAL A 114 3.64 7.02 -0.44
N PHE A 115 4.60 7.72 -1.04
CA PHE A 115 4.96 7.52 -2.43
C PHE A 115 6.04 6.47 -2.60
N GLY A 116 5.96 5.74 -3.72
CA GLY A 116 7.01 4.83 -4.15
C GLY A 116 7.99 5.43 -5.15
N ASN A 117 8.83 4.57 -5.70
CA ASN A 117 9.82 4.99 -6.68
C ASN A 117 9.20 5.26 -8.06
N TRP A 118 8.04 4.65 -8.37
CA TRP A 118 7.27 4.92 -9.58
C TRP A 118 6.27 6.07 -9.44
N ASP A 119 6.17 6.64 -8.25
CA ASP A 119 5.30 7.75 -7.90
C ASP A 119 6.05 9.10 -7.76
N PRO A 120 7.06 9.47 -8.60
CA PRO A 120 7.61 10.81 -8.49
C PRO A 120 6.49 11.82 -8.79
N TRP A 121 6.60 13.03 -8.23
CA TRP A 121 5.63 14.11 -8.45
C TRP A 121 5.29 14.34 -9.94
N ASN A 122 6.25 14.10 -10.83
CA ASN A 122 6.07 14.24 -12.28
C ASN A 122 5.25 13.11 -12.94
N ALA A 123 5.08 11.97 -12.28
CA ALA A 123 4.28 10.85 -12.77
C ALA A 123 2.79 11.00 -12.47
N PHE A 124 2.43 11.91 -11.56
CA PHE A 124 1.04 12.28 -11.33
C PHE A 124 0.70 13.56 -12.09
N ASN A 125 -0.55 13.65 -12.55
CA ASN A 125 -1.14 14.96 -12.76
C ASN A 125 -1.33 15.63 -11.39
N LEU A 126 -0.35 16.45 -11.00
CA LEU A 126 -0.28 17.08 -9.67
C LEU A 126 -1.54 17.84 -9.29
N GLY A 127 -2.16 18.55 -10.24
CA GLY A 127 -3.40 19.29 -9.96
C GLY A 127 -4.56 18.37 -9.62
N GLU A 128 -4.70 17.23 -10.30
CA GLU A 128 -5.73 16.23 -9.98
C GLU A 128 -5.43 15.54 -8.64
N PHE A 129 -4.16 15.20 -8.40
CA PHE A 129 -3.73 14.54 -7.18
C PHE A 129 -3.96 15.42 -5.96
N GLU A 130 -3.52 16.68 -5.98
CA GLU A 130 -3.77 17.67 -4.92
C GLU A 130 -5.25 17.91 -4.67
N ALA A 131 -6.06 18.01 -5.74
CA ALA A 131 -7.51 18.14 -5.61
C ALA A 131 -8.15 16.92 -4.93
N ALA A 132 -7.61 15.72 -5.16
CA ALA A 132 -8.08 14.50 -4.50
C ALA A 132 -7.62 14.40 -3.04
N ILE A 133 -6.39 14.83 -2.72
CA ILE A 133 -5.86 14.88 -1.34
C ILE A 133 -6.66 15.87 -0.48
N ASN A 134 -7.19 16.95 -1.05
CA ASN A 134 -8.01 17.92 -0.33
C ASN A 134 -9.34 17.35 0.24
N LYS A 135 -9.61 16.06 0.08
CA LYS A 135 -10.72 15.37 0.74
C LYS A 135 -10.35 14.99 2.16
N SER A 136 -11.30 15.14 3.09
CA SER A 136 -11.07 15.02 4.54
C SER A 136 -10.56 13.66 5.07
N ARG A 137 -10.43 12.63 4.22
CA ARG A 137 -10.11 11.25 4.62
C ARG A 137 -8.96 10.64 3.80
N ILE A 138 -8.25 11.46 3.01
CA ILE A 138 -7.07 11.05 2.26
C ILE A 138 -5.91 11.88 2.79
N HIS A 139 -4.87 11.21 3.27
CA HIS A 139 -3.72 11.82 3.90
C HIS A 139 -2.46 11.31 3.22
N VAL A 140 -1.66 12.21 2.67
CA VAL A 140 -0.35 11.86 2.12
C VAL A 140 0.69 12.30 3.14
N LEU A 141 1.55 11.39 3.55
CA LEU A 141 2.55 11.62 4.60
C LEU A 141 3.94 11.57 3.96
N LEU A 142 4.52 12.74 3.65
CA LEU A 142 5.86 12.83 3.05
C LEU A 142 6.83 13.37 4.07
N ASN A 143 7.53 12.47 4.76
CA ASN A 143 8.44 12.81 5.86
C ASN A 143 7.71 13.54 7.01
N GLU A 144 6.49 13.09 7.30
CA GLU A 144 5.56 13.68 8.26
C GLU A 144 4.90 12.60 9.13
N ASN A 145 4.23 13.02 10.19
CA ASN A 145 3.41 12.14 11.02
C ASN A 145 2.08 12.78 11.40
N ILE A 146 1.17 11.92 11.84
CA ILE A 146 -0.13 12.30 12.36
C ILE A 146 -0.50 11.39 13.53
N ALA A 147 -1.10 12.00 14.57
CA ALA A 147 -1.64 11.27 15.70
C ALA A 147 -3.07 10.78 15.40
N ILE A 148 -3.31 9.49 15.60
CA ILE A 148 -4.63 8.87 15.50
C ILE A 148 -5.17 8.75 16.92
N TYR A 149 -6.34 9.32 17.18
CA TYR A 149 -6.97 9.33 18.51
C TYR A 149 -8.08 8.29 18.60
N ARG A 150 -8.10 7.51 19.68
CA ARG A 150 -9.15 6.53 19.98
C ARG A 150 -9.38 6.41 21.48
N ASN A 151 -10.61 6.70 21.90
CA ASN A 151 -11.06 6.63 23.31
C ASN A 151 -10.08 7.29 24.31
N GLY A 152 -9.61 8.51 24.00
CA GLY A 152 -8.73 9.28 24.88
C GLY A 152 -7.24 8.88 24.86
N SER A 153 -6.86 7.84 24.10
CA SER A 153 -5.45 7.51 23.81
C SER A 153 -5.12 7.80 22.34
N PHE A 154 -3.85 7.71 21.97
CA PHE A 154 -3.41 7.89 20.59
C PHE A 154 -2.19 7.03 20.24
N ILE A 155 -2.02 6.78 18.95
CA ILE A 155 -0.79 6.28 18.32
C ILE A 155 -0.37 7.24 17.21
N TYR A 156 0.86 7.15 16.72
CA TYR A 156 1.31 7.88 15.55
C TYR A 156 1.36 6.99 14.31
N ILE A 157 0.91 7.55 13.20
CA ILE A 157 1.23 7.05 11.86
C ILE A 157 2.25 8.03 11.28
N ALA A 158 3.46 7.54 11.05
CA ALA A 158 4.51 8.28 10.37
C ALA A 158 4.61 7.80 8.93
N GLY A 159 4.92 8.70 8.01
CA GLY A 159 5.20 8.37 6.61
C GLY A 159 6.47 9.06 6.15
N VAL A 160 7.30 8.32 5.43
CA VAL A 160 8.47 8.87 4.73
C VAL A 160 8.20 8.92 3.23
N ASP A 161 8.85 9.83 2.53
CA ASP A 161 9.03 9.70 1.07
C ASP A 161 9.93 8.48 0.78
N ASP A 162 10.13 8.17 -0.50
CA ASP A 162 10.70 6.92 -0.98
C ASP A 162 12.16 6.65 -0.50
N PRO A 163 12.38 5.60 0.31
CA PRO A 163 13.72 5.18 0.71
C PRO A 163 14.56 4.64 -0.46
N TYR A 164 13.93 4.07 -1.49
CA TYR A 164 14.65 3.50 -2.63
C TYR A 164 15.33 4.59 -3.46
N SER A 165 14.64 5.71 -3.68
CA SER A 165 15.19 6.90 -4.33
C SER A 165 15.97 7.82 -3.39
N GLY A 166 16.10 7.48 -2.10
CA GLY A 166 16.81 8.27 -1.10
C GLY A 166 16.15 9.60 -0.74
N ARG A 167 14.83 9.72 -0.92
CA ARG A 167 14.05 10.91 -0.52
C ARG A 167 13.50 10.82 0.91
N ASP A 168 13.69 9.67 1.55
CA ASP A 168 13.27 9.45 2.93
C ASP A 168 13.99 10.39 3.92
N ASP A 169 13.22 10.99 4.81
CA ASP A 169 13.72 11.74 5.96
C ASP A 169 12.97 11.27 7.22
N LEU A 170 13.51 10.19 7.80
CA LEU A 170 12.95 9.58 9.02
C LEU A 170 12.97 10.55 10.21
N GLU A 171 13.98 11.42 10.32
CA GLU A 171 14.07 12.36 11.44
C GLU A 171 12.96 13.41 11.37
N SER A 172 12.64 13.89 10.16
CA SER A 172 11.46 14.75 9.95
C SER A 172 10.15 13.99 10.18
N ALA A 173 10.02 12.75 9.69
CA ALA A 173 8.84 11.93 9.90
C ALA A 173 8.56 11.66 11.38
N LEU A 174 9.60 11.54 12.22
CA LEU A 174 9.47 11.29 13.67
C LEU A 174 9.47 12.57 14.52
N ARG A 175 9.55 13.75 13.90
CA ARG A 175 9.59 15.02 14.63
C ARG A 175 8.29 15.25 15.41
N ASN A 176 8.42 15.77 16.62
CA ASN A 176 7.29 16.09 17.52
C ASN A 176 6.44 14.87 17.95
N ILE A 177 6.91 13.64 17.71
CA ILE A 177 6.30 12.45 18.31
C ILE A 177 6.58 12.47 19.82
N LYS A 178 5.53 12.30 20.61
CA LYS A 178 5.65 12.23 22.06
C LYS A 178 6.43 10.96 22.45
N GLU A 179 7.40 11.13 23.35
CA GLU A 179 8.19 10.02 23.88
C GLU A 179 7.30 8.93 24.49
N GLY A 180 7.61 7.67 24.18
CA GLY A 180 6.86 6.50 24.64
C GLY A 180 5.55 6.21 23.90
N SER A 181 5.17 7.03 22.91
CA SER A 181 4.03 6.72 22.04
C SER A 181 4.35 5.60 21.05
N VAL A 182 3.34 4.80 20.69
CA VAL A 182 3.46 3.81 19.63
C VAL A 182 3.52 4.48 18.27
N VAL A 183 4.45 4.06 17.42
CA VAL A 183 4.64 4.57 16.07
C VAL A 183 4.56 3.45 15.04
N VAL A 184 3.64 3.58 14.10
CA VAL A 184 3.59 2.78 12.87
C VAL A 184 4.16 3.61 11.73
N LEU A 185 5.22 3.13 11.11
CA LEU A 185 5.86 3.77 9.96
C LEU A 185 5.34 3.18 8.66
N LEU A 186 4.92 4.05 7.75
CA LEU A 186 4.64 3.77 6.36
C LEU A 186 5.88 4.16 5.55
N ALA A 187 6.42 3.22 4.78
CA ALA A 187 7.53 3.47 3.88
C ALA A 187 7.31 2.66 2.60
N HIS A 188 7.70 3.16 1.44
CA HIS A 188 7.55 2.34 0.24
C HIS A 188 8.51 1.14 0.24
N SER A 189 9.72 1.28 0.79
CA SER A 189 10.76 0.26 0.65
C SER A 189 11.37 -0.20 1.99
N PRO A 190 11.70 -1.51 2.13
CA PRO A 190 12.34 -2.06 3.33
C PRO A 190 13.77 -1.56 3.59
N GLN A 191 14.39 -0.82 2.65
CA GLN A 191 15.73 -0.25 2.88
C GLN A 191 15.78 0.73 4.07
N ILE A 192 14.64 1.21 4.55
CA ILE A 192 14.57 2.06 5.74
C ILE A 192 14.72 1.31 7.07
N ILE A 193 14.59 -0.03 7.09
CA ILE A 193 14.49 -0.83 8.33
C ILE A 193 15.66 -0.56 9.29
N ASP A 194 16.90 -0.50 8.79
CA ASP A 194 18.09 -0.27 9.63
C ASP A 194 18.04 1.10 10.32
N LYS A 195 17.48 2.12 9.66
CA LYS A 195 17.30 3.47 10.25
C LYS A 195 16.24 3.49 11.35
N CYS A 196 15.31 2.53 11.33
CA CYS A 196 14.13 2.48 12.19
C CYS A 196 14.32 1.72 13.51
N ILE A 197 15.41 0.96 13.65
CA ILE A 197 15.65 0.10 14.82
C ILE A 197 15.61 0.95 16.11
N GLY A 198 14.69 0.60 17.01
CA GLY A 198 14.49 1.29 18.28
C GLY A 198 13.81 2.66 18.19
N LYS A 199 13.36 3.08 17.01
CA LYS A 199 12.68 4.36 16.78
C LYS A 199 11.17 4.23 16.50
N VAL A 200 10.74 3.07 15.99
CA VAL A 200 9.33 2.78 15.63
C VAL A 200 8.95 1.37 16.06
N ASP A 201 7.65 1.09 16.20
CA ASP A 201 7.13 -0.18 16.69
C ASP A 201 6.69 -1.14 15.58
N LEU A 202 6.35 -0.61 14.40
CA LEU A 202 5.93 -1.37 13.23
C LEU A 202 6.32 -0.62 11.97
N VAL A 203 6.85 -1.33 10.97
CA VAL A 203 7.07 -0.81 9.62
C VAL A 203 6.16 -1.56 8.66
N LEU A 204 5.40 -0.81 7.86
CA LEU A 204 4.64 -1.31 6.73
C LEU A 204 5.37 -0.86 5.47
N SER A 205 5.87 -1.81 4.68
CA SER A 205 6.62 -1.54 3.45
C SER A 205 6.15 -2.36 2.26
N GLY A 206 6.34 -1.80 1.06
CA GLY A 206 6.08 -2.43 -0.24
C GLY A 206 7.36 -2.66 -1.05
N HIS A 207 7.33 -2.31 -2.35
CA HIS A 207 8.45 -2.32 -3.32
C HIS A 207 8.92 -3.71 -3.78
N THR A 208 8.76 -4.73 -2.95
CA THR A 208 9.24 -6.10 -3.25
C THR A 208 8.25 -6.93 -4.07
N HIS A 209 7.11 -6.36 -4.48
CA HIS A 209 5.97 -7.05 -5.13
C HIS A 209 5.48 -8.30 -4.36
N GLY A 210 5.60 -8.25 -3.04
CA GLY A 210 4.96 -9.15 -2.08
C GLY A 210 4.88 -8.59 -0.66
N GLY A 211 5.44 -7.39 -0.44
CA GLY A 211 5.73 -6.85 0.90
C GLY A 211 7.14 -7.23 1.32
#